data_AF-A0A537M2I2-F1
#
_entry.id   AF-A0A537M2I2-F1
#
_cell.length_a   1.000
_cell.length_b   1.000
_cell.length_c   1.000
_cell.angle_alpha   90.00
_cell.angle_beta   90.00
_cell.angle_gamma   90.00
#
_symmetry.space_group_name_H-M   'P 1'
#
loop_
_entity.id
_entity.type
_entity.pdbx_description
1 polymer ?
#
loop_
_entity_poly.entity_id
_entity_poly.type
_entity_poly.pdbx_seq_one_letter_code
_entity_poly.pdbx_strand_id
1 'polypeptide(L)'
;MPSRASRQGYYAPTALAAPALLIVAGTIAYPLGLELELWFSLSDAQAGQPGHFVGLANYAYLLRQPTYHDALLNTLVYVHPGEVVGLHGASLLV
;
A
#
# COMPACT_ATOMS: atom_id res chain seq x y z
N MET A 1 -36.94 -5.38 -32.82
CA MET A 1 -35.78 -4.46 -32.89
C MET A 1 -35.20 -4.32 -31.47
N PRO A 2 -34.01 -4.86 -31.15
CA PRO A 2 -33.43 -4.72 -29.82
C PRO A 2 -32.75 -3.36 -29.63
N SER A 3 -33.00 -2.77 -28.46
CA SER A 3 -32.64 -1.43 -28.01
C SER A 3 -31.12 -1.23 -27.82
N ARG A 4 -30.59 -0.10 -28.31
CA ARG A 4 -29.19 0.37 -28.17
C ARG A 4 -28.73 0.64 -26.72
N ALA A 5 -29.60 0.46 -25.72
CA ALA A 5 -29.39 0.91 -24.34
C ALA A 5 -28.41 0.05 -23.51
N SER A 6 -27.95 -1.10 -24.00
CA SER A 6 -27.14 -2.05 -23.22
C SER A 6 -25.63 -1.78 -23.21
N ARG A 7 -25.10 -0.88 -24.06
CA ARG A 7 -23.66 -0.55 -24.10
C ARG A 7 -23.27 0.70 -23.31
N GLN A 8 -24.23 1.55 -22.94
CA GLN A 8 -23.97 2.81 -22.22
C GLN A 8 -23.81 2.63 -20.71
N GLY A 9 -24.27 1.50 -20.14
CA GLY A 9 -24.27 1.25 -18.70
C GLY A 9 -22.90 1.05 -18.04
N TYR A 10 -21.82 0.84 -18.81
CA TYR A 10 -20.49 0.54 -18.25
C TYR A 10 -19.50 1.71 -18.31
N TYR A 11 -19.63 2.59 -19.33
CA TYR A 11 -18.71 3.71 -19.52
C TYR A 11 -19.08 4.94 -18.69
N ALA A 12 -20.37 5.17 -18.43
CA ALA A 12 -20.84 6.29 -17.61
C ALA A 12 -20.27 6.28 -16.18
N PRO A 13 -20.31 5.17 -15.41
CA PRO A 13 -19.74 5.15 -14.07
C PRO A 13 -18.22 5.26 -14.07
N THR A 14 -17.54 4.59 -15.01
CA THR A 14 -16.07 4.65 -15.13
C THR A 14 -15.58 6.05 -15.49
N ALA A 15 -16.28 6.76 -16.39
CA ALA A 15 -15.94 8.13 -16.76
C ALA A 15 -16.15 9.13 -15.61
N LEU A 16 -17.18 8.91 -14.76
CA LEU A 16 -17.42 9.71 -13.56
C LEU A 16 -16.38 9.43 -12.46
N ALA A 17 -15.95 8.18 -12.32
CA ALA A 17 -14.92 7.78 -11.36
C ALA A 17 -13.49 8.08 -11.82
N ALA A 18 -13.27 8.28 -13.13
CA ALA A 18 -11.95 8.47 -13.73
C ALA A 18 -11.12 9.60 -13.06
N PRO A 19 -11.67 10.80 -12.75
CA PRO A 19 -10.89 11.84 -12.09
C PRO A 19 -10.41 11.42 -10.69
N ALA A 20 -11.29 10.75 -9.92
CA ALA A 20 -10.94 10.25 -8.60
C ALA A 20 -9.87 9.14 -8.67
N LEU A 21 -10.02 8.21 -9.61
CA LEU A 21 -9.04 7.14 -9.84
C LEU A 21 -7.68 7.70 -10.29
N LEU A 22 -7.67 8.75 -11.13
CA LEU A 22 -6.44 9.42 -11.55
C LEU A 22 -5.76 10.12 -10.38
N ILE A 23 -6.53 10.78 -9.50
CA ILE A 23 -5.98 11.40 -8.29
C ILE A 23 -5.38 10.34 -7.39
N VAL A 24 -6.12 9.27 -7.07
CA VAL A 24 -5.62 8.18 -6.21
C VAL A 24 -4.39 7.51 -6.81
N ALA A 25 -4.43 7.16 -8.10
CA ALA A 25 -3.30 6.57 -8.80
C ALA A 25 -2.10 7.52 -8.81
N GLY A 26 -2.32 8.81 -9.04
CA GLY A 26 -1.29 9.83 -8.97
C GLY A 26 -0.69 9.96 -7.57
N THR A 27 -1.51 9.97 -6.53
CA THR A 27 -1.06 10.05 -5.13
C THR A 27 -0.26 8.81 -4.70
N ILE A 28 -0.53 7.64 -5.24
CA ILE A 28 0.24 6.41 -4.98
C ILE A 28 1.50 6.37 -5.86
N ALA A 29 1.37 6.71 -7.13
CA ALA A 29 2.47 6.68 -8.09
C ALA A 29 3.50 7.80 -7.83
N TYR A 30 3.10 8.92 -7.26
CA TYR A 30 3.99 10.04 -6.92
C TYR A 30 5.10 9.63 -5.95
N PRO A 31 4.81 9.15 -4.72
CA PRO A 31 5.84 8.69 -3.79
C PRO A 31 6.62 7.48 -4.34
N LEU A 32 5.93 6.52 -4.96
CA LEU A 32 6.58 5.30 -5.43
C LEU A 32 7.51 5.53 -6.65
N GLY A 33 7.10 6.38 -7.59
CA GLY A 33 7.70 6.50 -8.91
C GLY A 33 8.52 7.77 -9.12
N LEU A 34 8.03 8.92 -8.67
CA LEU A 34 8.74 10.21 -8.84
C LEU A 34 9.75 10.43 -7.73
N GLU A 35 9.45 9.97 -6.51
CA GLU A 35 10.36 10.02 -5.37
C GLU A 35 11.22 8.76 -5.23
N LEU A 36 11.02 7.77 -6.11
CA LEU A 36 11.88 6.58 -6.25
C LEU A 36 12.16 5.90 -4.90
N GLU A 37 11.17 5.80 -4.02
CA GLU A 37 11.29 5.17 -2.70
C GLU A 37 11.92 3.76 -2.76
N LEU A 38 11.66 3.02 -3.85
CA LEU A 38 12.31 1.72 -4.09
C LEU A 38 13.82 1.86 -4.25
N TRP A 39 14.29 2.86 -5.01
CA TRP A 39 15.73 3.11 -5.16
C TRP A 39 16.35 3.53 -3.84
N PHE A 40 15.66 4.37 -3.06
CA PHE A 40 16.12 4.78 -1.74
C PHE A 40 16.23 3.58 -0.80
N SER A 41 15.27 2.66 -0.81
CA SER A 41 15.33 1.43 0.00
C SER A 41 16.46 0.49 -0.40
N LEU A 42 16.84 0.48 -1.69
CA LEU A 42 17.98 -0.26 -2.22
C LEU A 42 19.32 0.49 -2.13
N SER A 43 19.30 1.75 -1.66
CA SER A 43 20.49 2.58 -1.52
C SER A 43 20.77 2.84 -0.05
N ASP A 44 22.04 2.96 0.31
CA ASP A 44 22.43 3.56 1.58
C ASP A 44 22.39 5.08 1.38
N ALA A 45 21.23 5.65 1.64
CA ALA A 45 20.96 7.07 1.53
C ALA A 45 20.60 7.62 2.92
N GLN A 46 21.42 8.54 3.40
CA GLN A 46 21.25 9.18 4.69
C GLN A 46 20.89 10.65 4.47
N ALA A 47 20.10 11.23 5.38
CA ALA A 47 19.71 12.63 5.26
C ALA A 47 20.95 13.53 5.17
N GLY A 48 21.10 14.24 4.05
CA GLY A 48 22.25 15.11 3.78
C GLY A 48 23.49 14.42 3.19
N GLN A 49 23.44 13.12 2.87
CA GLN A 49 24.51 12.39 2.19
C GLN A 49 24.03 11.87 0.82
N PRO A 50 24.89 11.87 -0.23
CA PRO A 50 24.55 11.24 -1.50
C PRO A 50 24.36 9.73 -1.30
N GLY A 51 23.23 9.21 -1.76
CA GLY A 51 22.90 7.80 -1.61
C GLY A 51 23.74 6.90 -2.51
N HIS A 52 24.28 5.81 -1.96
CA HIS A 52 25.01 4.78 -2.70
C HIS A 52 24.15 3.54 -2.88
N PHE A 53 24.02 3.03 -4.11
CA PHE A 53 23.23 1.81 -4.35
C PHE A 53 23.91 0.58 -3.70
N VAL A 54 23.21 -0.09 -2.78
CA VAL A 54 23.69 -1.26 -2.02
C VAL A 54 22.83 -2.51 -2.24
N GLY A 55 21.82 -2.43 -3.11
CA GLY A 55 20.90 -3.53 -3.41
C GLY A 55 20.12 -3.97 -2.15
N LEU A 56 20.14 -5.28 -1.86
CA LEU A 56 19.36 -5.84 -0.74
C LEU A 56 20.09 -5.83 0.61
N ALA A 57 21.25 -5.18 0.71
CA ALA A 57 22.05 -5.15 1.94
C ALA A 57 21.27 -4.56 3.13
N ASN A 58 20.49 -3.51 2.90
CA ASN A 58 19.64 -2.88 3.91
C ASN A 58 18.61 -3.85 4.51
N TYR A 59 17.95 -4.65 3.68
CA TYR A 59 16.99 -5.65 4.14
C TYR A 59 17.66 -6.79 4.89
N ALA A 60 18.80 -7.28 4.39
CA ALA A 60 19.56 -8.33 5.06
C ALA A 60 20.09 -7.87 6.44
N TYR A 61 20.44 -6.59 6.56
CA TYR A 61 20.81 -5.96 7.82
C TYR A 61 19.63 -5.94 8.80
N LEU A 62 18.45 -5.47 8.38
CA LEU A 62 17.25 -5.42 9.22
C LEU A 62 16.81 -6.81 9.71
N LEU A 63 16.83 -7.81 8.82
CA LEU A 63 16.44 -9.19 9.15
C LEU A 63 17.37 -9.86 10.18
N ARG A 64 18.57 -9.33 10.42
CA ARG A 64 19.49 -9.84 11.45
C ARG A 64 19.28 -9.17 12.81
N GLN A 65 18.47 -8.12 12.90
CA GLN A 65 18.24 -7.39 14.15
C GLN A 65 17.15 -8.08 14.98
N PRO A 66 17.42 -8.49 16.24
CA PRO A 66 16.40 -9.03 17.14
C PRO A 66 15.19 -8.08 17.29
N THR A 67 15.47 -6.78 17.43
CA THR A 67 14.45 -5.74 17.56
C THR A 67 13.50 -5.65 16.36
N TYR A 68 13.98 -5.98 15.15
CA TYR A 68 13.13 -6.03 13.97
C TYR A 68 12.09 -7.15 14.09
N HIS A 69 12.51 -8.33 14.54
CA HIS A 69 11.61 -9.46 14.78
C HIS A 69 10.61 -9.16 15.90
N ASP A 70 11.07 -8.56 16.99
CA ASP A 70 10.19 -8.15 18.09
C ASP A 70 9.12 -7.15 17.61
N ALA A 71 9.52 -6.14 16.84
CA ALA A 71 8.59 -5.17 16.27
C ALA A 71 7.61 -5.80 15.28
N LEU A 72 8.08 -6.74 14.45
CA LEU A 72 7.25 -7.47 13.49
C LEU A 72 6.20 -8.32 14.21
N LEU A 73 6.60 -9.08 15.23
CA LEU A 73 5.69 -9.88 16.05
C LEU A 73 4.68 -9.00 16.81
N ASN A 74 5.13 -7.91 17.40
CA ASN A 74 4.25 -6.94 18.07
C ASN A 74 3.20 -6.37 17.11
N THR A 75 3.60 -6.02 15.89
CA THR A 75 2.68 -5.48 14.87
C THR A 75 1.64 -6.51 14.46
N LEU A 76 2.05 -7.76 14.22
CA LEU A 76 1.12 -8.85 13.88
C LEU A 76 0.12 -9.10 15.02
N VAL A 77 0.61 -9.14 16.26
CA VAL A 77 -0.24 -9.29 17.46
C VAL A 77 -1.17 -8.10 17.66
N TYR A 78 -0.79 -6.90 17.24
CA TYR A 78 -1.66 -5.71 17.35
C TYR A 78 -2.76 -5.68 16.27
N VAL A 79 -2.48 -6.15 15.05
CA VAL A 79 -3.46 -6.17 13.94
C VAL A 79 -4.49 -7.27 14.16
N HIS A 80 -4.09 -8.45 14.62
CA HIS A 80 -4.98 -9.62 14.75
C HIS A 80 -6.24 -9.41 15.62
N PRO A 81 -6.19 -8.75 16.79
CA PRO A 81 -7.37 -8.53 17.63
C PRO A 81 -8.44 -7.66 16.98
N GLY A 82 -8.03 -6.69 16.14
CA GLY A 82 -8.96 -5.74 15.51
C GLY A 82 -10.00 -6.42 14.62
N GLU A 83 -9.64 -7.53 13.98
CA GLU A 83 -10.51 -8.25 13.07
C GLU A 83 -11.42 -9.25 13.81
N VAL A 84 -10.88 -9.95 14.82
CA VAL A 84 -11.64 -10.91 15.63
C VAL A 84 -12.69 -10.21 16.49
N VAL A 85 -12.38 -9.05 17.06
CA VAL A 85 -13.34 -8.25 17.87
C VAL A 85 -14.44 -7.63 17.00
N GLY A 86 -14.10 -7.17 15.78
CA GLY A 86 -15.08 -6.63 14.84
C GLY A 86 -16.11 -7.67 14.38
N LEU A 87 -15.67 -8.91 14.13
CA LEU A 87 -16.54 -10.02 13.71
C LEU A 87 -17.48 -10.48 14.83
N HIS A 88 -17.02 -10.53 16.08
CA HIS A 88 -17.87 -10.88 17.21
C HIS A 88 -18.91 -9.78 17.54
N GLY A 89 -18.58 -8.50 17.35
CA GLY A 89 -19.54 -7.40 17.53
C GLY A 89 -20.64 -7.39 16.46
N ALA A 90 -20.31 -7.68 15.21
CA ALA A 90 -21.28 -7.76 14.12
C ALA A 90 -22.24 -8.96 14.24
N SER A 91 -21.76 -10.08 14.80
CA SER A 91 -22.55 -11.31 15.04
C SER A 91 -23.57 -11.17 16.17
N LEU A 92 -23.43 -10.15 17.02
CA LEU A 92 -24.34 -9.84 18.12
C LEU A 92 -25.40 -8.79 17.74
N LEU A 93 -25.35 -8.25 16.52
CA LEU A 93 -26.24 -7.21 16.00
C LEU A 93 -27.12 -7.66 14.82
N VAL A 94 -27.08 -8.96 14.44
CA VAL A 94 -27.94 -9.61 13.44
C VAL A 94 -28.61 -10.82 14.08
#